data_AF-A0A7G8DGH9-F1
#
_entry.id   AF-A0A7G8DGH9-F1
#
_cell.length_a   1.000
_cell.length_b   1.000
_cell.length_c   1.000
_cell.angle_alpha   90.00
_cell.angle_beta   90.00
_cell.angle_gamma   90.00
#
_symmetry.space_group_name_H-M   'P 1'
#
loop_
_entity.id
_entity.type
_entity.pdbx_description
1 polymer ?
#
loop_
_entity_poly.entity_id
_entity_poly.type
_entity_poly.pdbx_seq_one_letter_code
_entity_poly.pdbx_strand_id
1 'polypeptide(L)' 'MIGQTRLYCSKGDGFRLIEVPTERASYEAERIKKQGWVVDAAIPL' A
#
# COMPACT_ATOMS: atom_id res chain seq x y z
N MET A 1 -16.92 4.78 11.10
CA MET A 1 -15.48 4.79 11.45
C MET A 1 -14.75 4.43 10.18
N ILE A 2 -13.90 5.32 9.65
CA ILE A 2 -13.16 5.04 8.41
C ILE A 2 -11.94 4.22 8.81
N GLY A 3 -11.94 2.93 8.47
CA GLY A 3 -10.78 2.06 8.69
C GLY A 3 -9.60 2.53 7.84
N GLN A 4 -8.39 2.32 8.34
CA GLN A 4 -7.17 2.56 7.57
C GLN A 4 -6.47 1.24 7.27
N THR A 5 -5.73 1.20 6.18
CA THR A 5 -4.86 0.08 5.83
C THR A 5 -3.49 0.63 5.51
N ARG A 6 -2.50 0.02 6.11
CA ARG A 6 -1.10 0.34 5.92
C ARG A 6 -0.50 -0.62 4.88
N LEU A 7 -0.03 -0.06 3.78
CA LEU A 7 0.64 -0.76 2.69
C LEU A 7 2.16 -0.66 2.89
N TYR A 8 2.81 -1.81 2.88
CA TYR A 8 4.26 -1.96 2.92
C TYR A 8 4.73 -2.19 1.49
N CYS A 9 5.61 -1.33 0.98
CA CYS A 9 6.02 -1.36 -0.41
C CYS A 9 7.53 -1.28 -0.57
N SER A 10 8.07 -2.04 -1.52
CA SER A 10 9.50 -2.07 -1.85
C SER A 10 9.74 -1.83 -3.35
N LYS A 11 10.90 -1.26 -3.68
CA LYS A 11 11.36 -1.06 -5.07
C LYS A 11 12.89 -1.01 -5.10
N GLY A 12 13.52 -2.09 -5.56
CA GLY A 12 14.97 -2.25 -5.43
C GLY A 12 15.36 -2.21 -3.96
N ASP A 13 16.33 -1.38 -3.60
CA ASP A 13 16.74 -1.16 -2.21
C ASP A 13 15.86 -0.14 -1.45
N GLY A 14 14.83 0.42 -2.10
CA GLY A 14 13.94 1.40 -1.51
C GLY A 14 12.73 0.78 -0.81
N PHE A 15 12.32 1.35 0.33
CA PHE A 15 11.13 0.97 1.08
C PHE A 15 10.21 2.18 1.32
N ARG A 16 8.90 1.96 1.27
CA ARG A 16 7.88 2.97 1.55
C ARG A 16 6.72 2.36 2.34
N LEU A 17 6.21 3.15 3.28
CA LEU A 17 5.00 2.87 4.05
C LEU A 17 3.93 3.88 3.68
N ILE A 18 2.73 3.40 3.36
CA ILE A 18 1.62 4.26 2.93
C ILE A 18 0.36 3.86 3.69
N GLU A 19 -0.27 4.82 4.34
CA GLU A 19 -1.57 4.63 4.98
C GLU A 19 -2.66 5.19 4.08
N VAL A 20 -3.67 4.36 3.83
CA VAL A 20 -4.78 4.70 2.95
C VAL A 20 -6.08 4.27 3.61
N PRO A 21 -7.22 4.90 3.31
CA PRO A 21 -8.52 4.38 3.73
C PRO A 21 -8.68 2.93 3.28
N THR A 22 -9.17 2.04 4.15
CA THR A 22 -9.29 0.60 3.86
C THR A 22 -10.08 0.34 2.58
N GLU A 23 -11.13 1.12 2.33
CA GLU A 23 -11.93 1.04 1.11
C GLU A 23 -11.14 1.33 -0.19
N ARG A 24 -10.02 2.07 -0.08
CA ARG A 24 -9.13 2.41 -1.20
C ARG A 24 -7.87 1.55 -1.24
N ALA A 25 -7.65 0.67 -0.27
CA ALA A 25 -6.40 -0.09 -0.14
C ALA A 25 -6.07 -0.90 -1.39
N SER A 26 -7.05 -1.60 -1.96
CA SER A 26 -6.86 -2.40 -3.18
C SER A 26 -6.55 -1.52 -4.41
N TYR A 27 -7.23 -0.37 -4.54
CA TYR A 27 -6.99 0.56 -5.64
C TYR A 27 -5.58 1.16 -5.56
N GLU A 28 -5.17 1.60 -4.37
CA GLU A 28 -3.85 2.18 -4.14
C GLU A 28 -2.74 1.14 -4.34
N ALA A 29 -2.93 -0.10 -3.86
CA ALA A 29 -1.98 -1.20 -4.09
C ALA A 29 -1.75 -1.45 -5.59
N GLU A 30 -2.81 -1.49 -6.40
CA GLU A 30 -2.69 -1.66 -7.86
C GLU A 30 -2.02 -0.44 -8.53
N ARG A 31 -2.33 0.78 -8.06
CA ARG A 31 -1.68 2.01 -8.55
C ARG A 31 -0.18 2.02 -8.25
N ILE A 32 0.22 1.53 -7.08
CA ILE A 32 1.62 1.40 -6.64
C ILE A 32 2.35 0.35 -7.49
N LYS A 33 1.73 -0.82 -7.74
CA LYS A 33 2.27 -1.84 -8.65
C LYS A 33 2.54 -1.29 -10.05
N LYS A 34 1.63 -0.50 -10.61
CA LYS A 34 1.81 0.16 -11.92
C LYS A 34 2.98 1.16 -11.95
N GLN A 35 3.41 1.69 -10.80
CA GLN A 35 4.59 2.54 -10.67
C GLN A 35 5.90 1.74 -10.51
N GLY A 36 5.82 0.41 -10.62
CA GLY A 36 6.95 -0.51 -10.48
C GLY A 36 7.38 -0.76 -9.05
N TRP A 37 6.49 -0.55 -8.08
CA TRP A 37 6.68 -0.94 -6.68
C TRP A 37 6.04 -2.30 -6.42
N VAL A 38 6.63 -3.08 -5.53
CA VAL A 38 6.03 -4.31 -5.00
C VAL A 38 5.26 -3.94 -3.74
N VAL A 39 4.09 -4.53 -3.54
CA VAL A 39 3.33 -4.42 -2.29
C VAL A 39 3.56 -5.71 -1.50
N ASP A 40 4.36 -5.62 -0.45
CA ASP A 40 4.80 -6.77 0.35
C ASP A 40 3.73 -7.19 1.38
N ALA A 41 3.01 -6.21 1.94
CA ALA A 41 1.92 -6.45 2.89
C ALA A 41 0.88 -5.32 2.90
N ALA A 42 -0.35 -5.66 3.27
CA ALA A 42 -1.44 -4.73 3.52
C ALA A 42 -2.09 -5.07 4.87
N ILE A 43 -1.91 -4.20 5.86
CA ILE A 43 -2.34 -4.44 7.25
C ILE A 43 -3.44 -3.44 7.63
N PRO A 44 -4.68 -3.90 7.91
CA PRO A 44 -5.72 -3.04 8.48
C PRO A 44 -5.30 -2.52 9.86
N LEU A 45 -5.58 -1.25 10.14
CA LEU A 45 -5.32 -0.56 11.40
C LEU A 45 -6.61 -0.30 12.18
#